data_AF-A0A3D9AQB7-F1
#
_entry.id   AF-A0A3D9AQB7-F1
#
_cell.length_a   1.000
_cell.length_b   1.000
_cell.length_c   1.000
_cell.angle_alpha   90.00
_cell.angle_beta   90.00
_cell.angle_gamma   90.00
#
_symmetry.space_group_name_H-M   'P 1'
#
loop_
_entity.id
_entity.type
_entity.pdbx_description
1 polymer ?
#
loop_
_entity_poly.entity_id
_entity_poly.type
_entity_poly.pdbx_seq_one_letter_code
_entity_poly.pdbx_strand_id
1 'polypeptide(L)'
;MKNLIFILSLFLASLLTAQEKAKSIFDIARSGTVAEVQALMKQNPDIVNQTNESGFTPLILACYRGNVEVAEFLIDHVKDVNYKSNEGTALAGLAIKYNRNLAERLLKKNADPNIADGTGSTPLFWAVKLGNKELIELLLHYKADKSIKDQMGMTPFEYALKTGKPEIINILKN
;
A
#
# COMPACT_ATOMS: atom_id res chain seq x y z
N MET A 1 -37.73 -3.57 -45.60
CA MET A 1 -37.11 -4.66 -44.78
C MET A 1 -35.58 -4.55 -44.65
N LYS A 2 -34.84 -3.98 -45.62
CA LYS A 2 -33.36 -3.85 -45.55
C LYS A 2 -32.85 -2.94 -44.42
N ASN A 3 -33.62 -1.92 -44.03
CA ASN A 3 -33.20 -0.97 -42.99
C ASN A 3 -33.34 -1.53 -41.56
N LEU A 4 -34.17 -2.55 -41.34
CA LEU A 4 -34.38 -3.14 -40.01
C LEU A 4 -33.24 -4.11 -39.64
N ILE A 5 -32.69 -4.81 -40.65
CA ILE A 5 -31.54 -5.73 -40.49
C ILE A 5 -30.26 -4.93 -40.20
N PHE A 6 -30.12 -3.73 -40.81
CA PHE A 6 -28.97 -2.85 -40.60
C PHE A 6 -28.94 -2.21 -39.20
N ILE A 7 -30.11 -1.91 -38.64
CA ILE A 7 -30.21 -1.35 -37.29
C ILE A 7 -29.96 -2.44 -36.23
N LEU A 8 -30.45 -3.67 -36.47
CA LEU A 8 -30.19 -4.79 -35.57
C LEU A 8 -28.70 -5.19 -35.54
N SER A 9 -28.00 -5.13 -36.69
CA SER A 9 -26.56 -5.45 -36.75
C SER A 9 -25.67 -4.38 -36.12
N LEU A 10 -26.02 -3.09 -36.23
CA LEU A 10 -25.33 -2.02 -35.51
C LEU A 10 -25.55 -2.09 -33.99
N PHE A 11 -26.74 -2.50 -33.54
CA PHE A 11 -27.03 -2.66 -32.11
C PHE A 11 -26.34 -3.89 -31.50
N LEU A 12 -26.20 -4.99 -32.26
CA LEU A 12 -25.40 -6.14 -31.83
C LEU A 12 -23.89 -5.84 -31.79
N ALA A 13 -23.38 -5.00 -32.70
CA ALA A 13 -21.97 -4.61 -32.71
C ALA A 13 -21.60 -3.69 -31.54
N SER A 14 -22.48 -2.77 -31.12
CA SER A 14 -22.23 -1.87 -29.98
C SER A 14 -22.32 -2.57 -28.62
N LEU A 15 -23.07 -3.67 -28.52
CA LEU A 15 -23.10 -4.54 -27.34
C LEU A 15 -21.85 -5.43 -27.21
N LEU A 16 -21.13 -5.70 -28.30
CA LEU A 16 -19.86 -6.44 -28.25
C LEU A 16 -18.65 -5.57 -27.86
N THR A 17 -18.74 -4.24 -27.95
CA THR A 17 -17.58 -3.34 -27.72
C THR A 17 -17.43 -2.82 -26.29
N ALA A 18 -18.26 -3.24 -25.35
CA ALA A 18 -18.13 -2.89 -23.94
C ALA A 18 -18.04 -4.14 -23.05
N GLN A 19 -17.20 -5.11 -23.44
CA GLN A 19 -16.69 -6.04 -22.44
C GLN A 19 -15.70 -5.26 -21.58
N GLU A 20 -16.19 -4.63 -20.51
CA GLU A 20 -15.34 -4.09 -19.45
C GLU A 20 -14.34 -5.20 -19.08
N LYS A 21 -13.07 -4.97 -19.38
CA LYS A 21 -12.01 -5.90 -19.00
C LYS A 21 -12.13 -6.07 -17.49
N ALA A 22 -12.40 -7.30 -17.04
CA ALA A 22 -12.58 -7.58 -15.62
C ALA A 22 -11.40 -7.00 -14.82
N LYS A 23 -11.69 -6.14 -13.84
CA LYS A 23 -10.66 -5.52 -13.01
C LYS A 23 -9.90 -6.60 -12.26
N SER A 24 -8.57 -6.51 -12.28
CA SER A 24 -7.75 -7.35 -11.42
C SER A 24 -7.90 -6.93 -9.96
N ILE A 25 -7.49 -7.79 -9.03
CA ILE A 25 -7.40 -7.41 -7.61
C ILE A 25 -6.48 -6.20 -7.39
N PHE A 26 -5.50 -5.99 -8.27
CA PHE A 26 -4.57 -4.85 -8.20
C PHE A 26 -5.22 -3.55 -8.69
N ASP A 27 -6.08 -3.60 -9.70
CA ASP A 27 -6.87 -2.44 -10.13
C ASP A 27 -7.84 -2.01 -9.02
N ILE A 28 -8.46 -2.99 -8.36
CA ILE A 28 -9.37 -2.75 -7.22
C ILE A 28 -8.59 -2.23 -6.01
N ALA A 29 -7.43 -2.79 -5.67
CA ALA A 29 -6.58 -2.26 -4.62
C ALA A 29 -6.18 -0.81 -4.88
N ARG A 30 -5.93 -0.44 -6.14
CA ARG A 30 -5.51 0.92 -6.53
C ARG A 30 -6.61 1.97 -6.31
N SER A 31 -7.87 1.64 -6.61
CA SER A 31 -8.96 2.63 -6.64
C SER A 31 -10.39 2.06 -6.66
N GLY A 32 -10.55 0.75 -6.51
CA GLY A 32 -11.86 0.10 -6.43
C GLY A 32 -12.40 0.02 -5.00
N THR A 33 -13.40 -0.83 -4.82
CA THR A 33 -14.20 -0.94 -3.60
C THR A 33 -14.03 -2.30 -2.90
N VAL A 34 -14.38 -2.35 -1.62
CA VAL A 34 -14.44 -3.59 -0.83
C VAL A 34 -15.39 -4.62 -1.46
N ALA A 35 -16.51 -4.17 -2.04
CA ALA A 35 -17.46 -5.07 -2.70
C ALA A 35 -16.84 -5.77 -3.92
N GLU A 36 -16.01 -5.08 -4.69
CA GLU A 36 -15.27 -5.67 -5.80
C GLU A 36 -14.22 -6.68 -5.31
N VAL A 37 -13.51 -6.39 -4.20
CA VAL A 37 -12.60 -7.36 -3.56
C VAL A 37 -13.36 -8.62 -3.15
N GLN A 38 -14.49 -8.45 -2.44
CA GLN A 38 -15.33 -9.55 -2.00
C GLN A 38 -15.86 -10.39 -3.17
N ALA A 39 -16.22 -9.75 -4.29
CA ALA A 39 -16.67 -10.46 -5.49
C ALA A 39 -15.56 -11.35 -6.07
N LEU A 40 -14.31 -10.88 -6.12
CA LEU A 40 -13.18 -11.72 -6.54
C LEU A 40 -12.88 -12.84 -5.54
N MET A 41 -12.96 -12.56 -4.23
CA MET A 41 -12.73 -13.57 -3.18
C MET A 41 -13.76 -14.70 -3.20
N LYS A 42 -14.99 -14.47 -3.65
CA LYS A 42 -15.99 -15.54 -3.83
C LYS A 42 -15.54 -16.60 -4.85
N GLN A 43 -14.75 -16.20 -5.85
CA GLN A 43 -14.23 -17.09 -6.88
C GLN A 43 -12.89 -17.70 -6.46
N ASN A 44 -12.03 -16.89 -5.84
CA ASN A 44 -10.73 -17.30 -5.35
C ASN A 44 -10.39 -16.54 -4.06
N PRO A 45 -10.61 -17.12 -2.87
CA PRO A 45 -10.32 -16.45 -1.60
C PRO A 45 -8.85 -16.04 -1.45
N ASP A 46 -7.93 -16.77 -2.08
CA ASP A 46 -6.49 -16.50 -2.01
C ASP A 46 -6.02 -15.38 -2.95
N ILE A 47 -6.91 -14.80 -3.76
CA ILE A 47 -6.59 -13.71 -4.69
C ILE A 47 -5.96 -12.50 -3.97
N VAL A 48 -6.31 -12.25 -2.71
CA VAL A 48 -5.80 -11.14 -1.89
C VAL A 48 -4.35 -11.32 -1.44
N ASN A 49 -3.80 -12.52 -1.59
CA ASN A 49 -2.42 -12.87 -1.21
C ASN A 49 -1.47 -12.94 -2.41
N GLN A 50 -1.97 -12.73 -3.63
CA GLN A 50 -1.14 -12.79 -4.84
C GLN A 50 -0.30 -11.52 -5.01
N THR A 51 0.72 -11.62 -5.86
CA THR A 51 1.59 -10.48 -6.20
C THR A 51 1.46 -10.14 -7.67
N ASN A 52 1.53 -8.85 -8.00
CA ASN A 52 1.65 -8.43 -9.39
C ASN A 52 3.10 -8.58 -9.90
N GLU A 53 3.36 -8.21 -11.15
CA GLU A 53 4.69 -8.28 -11.78
C GLU A 53 5.75 -7.43 -11.08
N SER A 54 5.35 -6.40 -10.32
CA SER A 54 6.25 -5.57 -9.50
C SER A 54 6.44 -6.14 -8.08
N GLY A 55 5.87 -7.30 -7.78
CA GLY A 55 5.96 -7.95 -6.48
C GLY A 55 5.04 -7.36 -5.41
N PHE A 56 4.09 -6.50 -5.75
CA PHE A 56 3.14 -5.93 -4.79
C PHE A 56 1.97 -6.87 -4.51
N THR A 57 1.64 -7.05 -3.23
CA THR A 57 0.33 -7.56 -2.82
C THR A 57 -0.74 -6.48 -2.97
N PRO A 58 -2.03 -6.85 -3.03
CA PRO A 58 -3.15 -5.91 -2.97
C PRO A 58 -3.07 -4.98 -1.77
N LEU A 59 -2.66 -5.48 -0.59
CA LEU A 59 -2.55 -4.67 0.62
C LEU A 59 -1.46 -3.60 0.49
N ILE A 60 -0.26 -3.96 -0.01
CA ILE A 60 0.80 -2.96 -0.26
C ILE A 60 0.29 -1.89 -1.22
N LEU A 61 -0.35 -2.32 -2.31
CA LEU A 61 -0.81 -1.39 -3.33
C LEU A 61 -1.92 -0.46 -2.81
N ALA A 62 -2.88 -0.97 -2.03
CA ALA A 62 -3.94 -0.16 -1.43
C ALA A 62 -3.37 0.89 -0.46
N CYS A 63 -2.42 0.51 0.41
CA CYS A 63 -1.73 1.44 1.29
C CYS A 63 -0.94 2.50 0.51
N TYR A 64 -0.15 2.10 -0.48
CA TYR A 64 0.66 3.00 -1.31
C TYR A 64 -0.20 4.01 -2.10
N ARG A 65 -1.41 3.60 -2.47
CA ARG A 65 -2.35 4.41 -3.26
C ARG A 65 -3.35 5.19 -2.42
N GLY A 66 -3.40 4.95 -1.11
CA GLY A 66 -4.33 5.59 -0.19
C GLY A 66 -5.78 5.09 -0.34
N ASN A 67 -5.99 3.87 -0.85
CA ASN A 67 -7.31 3.25 -0.85
C ASN A 67 -7.60 2.65 0.53
N VAL A 68 -7.97 3.54 1.46
CA VAL A 68 -8.09 3.23 2.89
C VAL A 68 -9.12 2.13 3.15
N GLU A 69 -10.30 2.20 2.53
CA GLU A 69 -11.37 1.21 2.74
C GLU A 69 -10.95 -0.19 2.31
N VAL A 70 -10.32 -0.31 1.13
CA VAL A 70 -9.81 -1.61 0.66
C VAL A 70 -8.65 -2.08 1.52
N ALA A 71 -7.72 -1.21 1.91
CA ALA A 71 -6.61 -1.59 2.78
C ALA A 71 -7.11 -2.09 4.15
N GLU A 72 -8.07 -1.39 4.76
CA GLU A 72 -8.73 -1.78 6.01
C GLU A 72 -9.34 -3.18 5.90
N PHE A 73 -10.08 -3.44 4.83
CA PHE A 73 -10.64 -4.77 4.59
C PHE A 73 -9.54 -5.83 4.41
N LEU A 74 -8.52 -5.55 3.60
CA LEU A 74 -7.45 -6.50 3.29
C LEU A 74 -6.63 -6.89 4.52
N ILE A 75 -6.41 -5.99 5.47
CA ILE A 75 -5.67 -6.28 6.73
C ILE A 75 -6.24 -7.48 7.49
N ASP A 76 -7.56 -7.73 7.42
CA ASP A 76 -8.18 -8.88 8.08
C ASP A 76 -8.17 -10.17 7.25
N HIS A 77 -7.83 -10.09 5.97
CA HIS A 77 -8.00 -11.20 5.02
C HIS A 77 -6.69 -11.67 4.38
N VAL A 78 -5.60 -10.91 4.53
CA VAL A 78 -4.28 -11.37 4.09
C VAL A 78 -3.69 -12.38 5.08
N LYS A 79 -2.89 -13.30 4.56
CA LYS A 79 -2.13 -14.27 5.36
C LYS A 79 -0.95 -13.64 6.10
N ASP A 80 -0.39 -12.57 5.55
CA ASP A 80 0.79 -11.90 6.07
C ASP A 80 0.72 -10.37 5.83
N VAL A 81 0.56 -9.60 6.90
CA VAL A 81 0.62 -8.12 6.85
C VAL A 81 2.04 -7.59 6.67
N ASN A 82 3.05 -8.44 6.93
CA ASN A 82 4.48 -8.15 6.83
C ASN A 82 5.11 -8.57 5.51
N TYR A 83 4.30 -9.03 4.54
CA TYR A 83 4.81 -9.33 3.21
C TYR A 83 5.57 -8.11 2.68
N LYS A 84 6.78 -8.36 2.16
CA LYS A 84 7.73 -7.35 1.73
C LYS A 84 7.99 -7.46 0.23
N SER A 85 7.64 -6.44 -0.54
CA SER A 85 8.12 -6.28 -1.92
C SER A 85 9.49 -5.58 -1.96
N ASN A 86 10.04 -5.36 -3.15
CA ASN A 86 11.27 -4.57 -3.27
C ASN A 86 11.10 -3.12 -2.78
N GLU A 87 9.90 -2.56 -2.86
CA GLU A 87 9.58 -1.20 -2.37
C GLU A 87 9.07 -1.18 -0.91
N GLY A 88 9.14 -2.33 -0.22
CA GLY A 88 8.81 -2.45 1.21
C GLY A 88 7.45 -3.07 1.51
N THR A 89 7.01 -2.89 2.75
CA THR A 89 5.75 -3.44 3.28
C THR A 89 4.58 -2.46 3.09
N ALA A 90 3.37 -2.91 3.42
CA ALA A 90 2.20 -2.04 3.44
C ALA A 90 2.38 -0.84 4.39
N LEU A 91 3.03 -1.07 5.54
CA LEU A 91 3.35 -0.03 6.51
C LEU A 91 4.34 1.01 5.95
N ALA A 92 5.36 0.57 5.20
CA ALA A 92 6.27 1.49 4.50
C ALA A 92 5.53 2.34 3.44
N GLY A 93 4.58 1.72 2.72
CA GLY A 93 3.74 2.43 1.73
C GLY A 93 2.91 3.58 2.32
N LEU A 94 2.53 3.51 3.61
CA LEU A 94 1.82 4.60 4.29
C LEU A 94 2.69 5.83 4.59
N ALA A 95 4.01 5.76 4.39
CA ALA A 95 4.83 6.97 4.40
C ALA A 95 4.49 7.90 3.23
N ILE A 96 4.00 7.35 2.09
CA ILE A 96 3.63 8.09 0.88
C ILE A 96 2.19 8.63 0.96
N LYS A 97 1.24 7.79 1.37
CA LYS A 97 -0.18 8.13 1.53
C LYS A 97 -0.63 7.87 2.95
N TYR A 98 -0.19 8.75 3.85
CA TYR A 98 -0.40 8.57 5.27
C TYR A 98 -1.87 8.64 5.66
N ASN A 99 -2.27 7.64 6.43
CA ASN A 99 -3.52 7.60 7.18
C ASN A 99 -3.20 7.04 8.56
N ARG A 100 -3.39 7.86 9.60
CA ARG A 100 -3.04 7.51 10.99
C ARG A 100 -3.74 6.23 11.46
N ASN A 101 -5.05 6.12 11.23
CA ASN A 101 -5.85 5.00 11.70
C ASN A 101 -5.40 3.69 11.04
N LEU A 102 -5.16 3.73 9.74
CA LEU A 102 -4.70 2.57 8.97
C LEU A 102 -3.29 2.13 9.40
N ALA A 103 -2.38 3.07 9.62
CA ALA A 103 -1.03 2.78 10.12
C ALA A 103 -1.08 2.16 11.52
N GLU A 104 -1.85 2.76 12.43
CA GLU A 104 -2.03 2.23 13.79
C GLU A 104 -2.66 0.84 13.76
N ARG A 105 -3.59 0.59 12.83
CA ARG A 105 -4.24 -0.71 12.70
C ARG A 105 -3.31 -1.79 12.18
N LEU A 106 -2.48 -1.49 11.17
CA LEU A 106 -1.42 -2.39 10.73
C LEU A 106 -0.51 -2.77 11.90
N LEU A 107 -0.07 -1.78 12.69
CA LEU A 107 0.78 -1.99 13.85
C LEU A 107 0.09 -2.85 14.93
N LYS A 108 -1.21 -2.60 15.21
CA LYS A 108 -2.03 -3.45 16.10
C LYS A 108 -2.24 -4.88 15.56
N LYS A 109 -2.10 -5.08 14.25
CA LYS A 109 -2.12 -6.39 13.59
C LYS A 109 -0.71 -6.99 13.44
N ASN A 110 0.24 -6.53 14.25
CA ASN A 110 1.63 -7.00 14.31
C ASN A 110 2.42 -6.73 13.02
N ALA A 111 2.10 -5.64 12.30
CA ALA A 111 3.02 -5.14 11.29
C ALA A 111 4.34 -4.72 11.96
N ASP A 112 5.45 -5.26 11.48
CA ASP A 112 6.79 -4.98 11.99
C ASP A 112 7.31 -3.67 11.37
N PRO A 113 7.53 -2.61 12.18
CA PRO A 113 8.02 -1.33 11.69
C PRO A 113 9.50 -1.36 11.28
N ASN A 114 10.20 -2.49 11.42
CA ASN A 114 11.63 -2.62 11.18
C ASN A 114 11.96 -3.36 9.88
N ILE A 115 10.96 -3.81 9.12
CA ILE A 115 11.20 -4.47 7.83
C ILE A 115 11.66 -3.42 6.82
N ALA A 116 12.94 -3.51 6.46
CA ALA A 116 13.56 -2.67 5.45
C ALA A 116 13.25 -3.15 4.04
N ASP A 117 13.00 -2.21 3.13
CA ASP A 117 12.84 -2.46 1.69
C ASP A 117 14.16 -2.85 1.00
N GLY A 118 14.15 -3.00 -0.33
CA GLY A 118 15.33 -3.35 -1.12
C GLY A 118 16.47 -2.31 -1.05
N THR A 119 16.19 -1.10 -0.57
CA THR A 119 17.17 -0.02 -0.36
C THR A 119 17.67 0.05 1.09
N GLY A 120 17.30 -0.90 1.95
CA GLY A 120 17.60 -0.85 3.38
C GLY A 120 16.76 0.17 4.15
N SER A 121 15.78 0.82 3.53
CA SER A 121 14.95 1.85 4.18
C SER A 121 13.78 1.20 4.92
N THR A 122 13.65 1.47 6.22
CA THR A 122 12.51 1.05 7.04
C THR A 122 11.33 2.03 6.90
N PRO A 123 10.10 1.65 7.32
CA PRO A 123 9.00 2.59 7.49
C PRO A 123 9.38 3.88 8.24
N LEU A 124 10.20 3.77 9.30
CA LEU A 124 10.67 4.94 10.06
C LEU A 124 11.59 5.81 9.20
N PHE A 125 12.52 5.21 8.45
CA PHE A 125 13.39 5.95 7.56
C PHE A 125 12.59 6.72 6.49
N TRP A 126 11.60 6.07 5.88
CA TRP A 126 10.71 6.72 4.92
C TRP A 126 9.89 7.87 5.53
N ALA A 127 9.34 7.68 6.73
CA ALA A 127 8.60 8.73 7.44
C ALA A 127 9.50 9.96 7.69
N VAL A 128 10.76 9.75 8.09
CA VAL A 128 11.76 10.81 8.25
C VAL A 128 12.11 11.46 6.92
N LYS A 129 12.37 10.67 5.88
CA LYS A 129 12.72 11.15 4.54
C LYS A 129 11.63 12.04 3.96
N LEU A 130 10.36 11.68 4.16
CA LEU A 130 9.19 12.41 3.68
C LEU A 130 8.70 13.49 4.65
N GLY A 131 9.23 13.55 5.86
CA GLY A 131 8.91 14.58 6.83
C GLY A 131 7.61 14.37 7.61
N ASN A 132 7.10 13.14 7.66
CA ASN A 132 5.85 12.82 8.32
C ASN A 132 6.05 12.59 9.83
N LYS A 133 5.94 13.67 10.60
CA LYS A 133 6.13 13.67 12.06
C LYS A 133 5.19 12.73 12.80
N GLU A 134 3.91 12.71 12.44
CA GLU A 134 2.93 11.86 13.12
C GLU A 134 3.22 10.37 12.92
N LEU A 135 3.61 9.98 11.70
CA LEU A 135 4.01 8.60 11.44
C LEU A 135 5.31 8.24 12.16
N ILE A 136 6.28 9.16 12.26
CA ILE A 136 7.51 8.95 13.04
C ILE A 136 7.15 8.64 14.50
N GLU A 137 6.36 9.49 15.14
CA GLU A 137 5.95 9.31 16.54
C GLU A 137 5.19 7.99 16.74
N LEU A 138 4.27 7.67 15.83
CA LEU A 138 3.52 6.42 15.87
C LEU A 138 4.45 5.20 15.75
N LEU A 139 5.37 5.19 14.79
CA LEU A 139 6.31 4.09 14.60
C LEU A 139 7.24 3.92 15.81
N LEU A 140 7.73 5.01 16.39
CA LEU A 140 8.54 4.97 17.62
C LEU A 140 7.74 4.43 18.82
N HIS A 141 6.47 4.80 18.94
CA HIS A 141 5.57 4.25 19.96
C HIS A 141 5.48 2.71 19.84
N TYR A 142 5.40 2.20 18.62
CA TYR A 142 5.41 0.77 18.29
C TYR A 142 6.83 0.18 18.10
N LYS A 143 7.85 0.76 18.74
CA LYS A 143 9.21 0.19 18.85
C LYS A 143 9.97 0.07 17.52
N ALA A 144 9.76 1.01 16.60
CA ALA A 144 10.64 1.15 15.45
C ALA A 144 12.09 1.47 15.89
N ASP A 145 13.05 0.75 15.33
CA ASP A 145 14.47 0.88 15.63
C ASP A 145 15.08 2.04 14.83
N LYS A 146 15.47 3.08 15.56
CA LYS A 146 16.13 4.28 15.02
C LYS A 146 17.59 4.08 14.62
N SER A 147 18.17 2.89 14.87
CA SER A 147 19.56 2.55 14.56
C SER A 147 19.74 1.82 13.23
N ILE A 148 18.64 1.34 12.61
CA ILE A 148 18.70 0.67 11.31
C ILE A 148 19.16 1.67 10.23
N LYS A 149 20.15 1.26 9.45
CA LYS A 149 20.77 2.07 8.40
C LYS A 149 20.18 1.73 7.03
N ASP A 150 20.00 2.76 6.21
CA ASP A 150 19.73 2.59 4.78
C ASP A 150 20.96 2.05 4.02
N GLN A 151 20.81 1.81 2.72
CA GLN A 151 21.92 1.38 1.84
C GLN A 151 23.10 2.38 1.77
N MET A 152 22.89 3.63 2.16
CA MET A 152 23.96 4.64 2.22
C MET A 152 24.67 4.65 3.59
N GLY A 153 24.26 3.76 4.50
CA GLY A 153 24.83 3.67 5.85
C GLY A 153 24.31 4.73 6.82
N MET A 154 23.24 5.46 6.47
CA MET A 154 22.65 6.50 7.32
C MET A 154 21.51 5.92 8.16
N THR A 155 21.50 6.24 9.45
CA THR A 155 20.32 6.12 10.31
C THR A 155 19.28 7.20 9.97
N PRO A 156 18.00 7.02 10.36
CA PRO A 156 17.00 8.09 10.26
C PRO A 156 17.46 9.41 10.91
N PHE A 157 18.14 9.33 12.06
CA PHE A 157 18.65 10.52 12.75
C PHE A 157 19.74 11.25 11.96
N GLU A 158 20.73 10.52 11.43
CA GLU A 158 21.79 11.08 10.60
C GLU A 158 21.24 11.70 9.31
N TYR A 159 20.23 11.07 8.69
CA TYR A 159 19.53 11.65 7.54
C TYR A 159 18.85 12.98 7.90
N ALA A 160 18.16 13.04 9.05
CA ALA A 160 17.49 14.25 9.52
C ALA A 160 18.48 15.40 9.80
N LEU A 161 19.66 15.08 10.38
CA LEU A 161 20.76 16.03 10.56
C LEU A 161 21.29 16.56 9.22
N LYS A 162 21.62 15.66 8.30
CA LYS A 162 22.16 16.01 6.97
C LYS A 162 21.22 16.88 6.15
N THR A 163 19.91 16.66 6.29
CA THR A 163 18.87 17.38 5.52
C THR A 163 18.31 18.60 6.26
N GLY A 164 18.79 18.90 7.47
CA GLY A 164 18.40 20.09 8.21
C GLY A 164 16.93 20.09 8.63
N LYS A 165 16.43 19.00 9.23
CA LYS A 165 15.03 18.85 9.66
C LYS A 165 14.88 19.00 11.20
N PRO A 166 14.89 20.22 11.77
CA PRO A 166 15.02 20.44 13.21
C PRO A 166 13.93 19.77 14.05
N GLU A 167 12.67 19.81 13.60
CA GLU A 167 11.57 19.18 14.34
C GLU A 167 11.72 17.66 14.40
N ILE A 168 12.18 17.01 13.32
CA ILE A 168 12.39 15.57 13.28
C ILE A 168 13.64 15.17 14.08
N ILE A 169 14.69 15.98 14.03
CA ILE A 169 15.88 15.80 14.89
C ILE A 169 15.45 15.76 16.36
N ASN A 170 14.56 16.67 16.78
CA ASN A 170 14.05 16.69 18.15
C ASN A 170 13.24 15.43 18.50
N ILE A 171 12.40 14.94 17.58
CA ILE A 171 11.62 13.70 17.80
C ILE A 171 12.56 12.49 17.97
N LEU A 172 13.56 12.35 17.10
CA LEU A 172 14.45 11.17 17.06
C LEU A 172 15.56 11.18 18.12
N LYS A 173 15.90 12.36 18.67
CA LYS A 173 16.91 12.50 19.73
C LYS A 173 16.47 11.81 21.03
N ASN A 174 15.16 11.80 21.29
CA ASN A 174 14.55 11.14 22.45
C ASN A 174 14.44 9.63 22.25
#